data_AF-A0A1F3VEP3-F1
#
_entry.id   AF-A0A1F3VEP3-F1
#
_cell.length_a   1.000
_cell.length_b   1.000
_cell.length_c   1.000
_cell.angle_alpha   90.00
_cell.angle_beta   90.00
_cell.angle_gamma   90.00
#
_symmetry.space_group_name_H-M   'P 1'
#
loop_
_entity.id
_entity.type
_entity.pdbx_description
1 polymer ?
#
loop_
_entity_poly.entity_id
_entity_poly.type
_entity_poly.pdbx_seq_one_letter_code
_entity_poly.pdbx_strand_id
1 'polypeptide(L)'
;MNNCQLLFILLCVFITPYSLAGHDTGNGGDGLICKNLDGTIKSIELLDYYEATVRDLIPINLGPDNQYQSMLSYVIKRLEQLSPQRAKIYQEQLSAFLIETKFLNDTIFLDIPDSAHDFIPAGCSIEQLAIQRKKLLKYDKKYFINNDYWPHLPPRDQAGLLLHEVIYTEALNYGHQNSKLVRKFNGYLSSDQIQNHDWYDFASMIQKFKMGYIEYQGLILNHFGLGFCPDDEQYCINGYVDSGVLSLNGTNYQIEGYVNINRNKTLNCADTVAGQFVTINQKIRELAPYKVKQRFRWSLCQNNKNKLTEAVVLAPDGYEHCTKTLLGSFKCQKVPTAGENQ
;
A
#
# COMPACT_ATOMS: atom_id res chain seq x y z
N MET A 1 -22.44 -13.78 56.55
CA MET A 1 -22.24 -12.88 55.39
C MET A 1 -23.62 -12.45 54.91
N ASN A 2 -23.85 -11.15 54.80
CA ASN A 2 -25.15 -10.64 54.33
C ASN A 2 -25.33 -10.95 52.85
N ASN A 3 -26.56 -11.18 52.39
CA ASN A 3 -26.87 -11.52 51.00
C ASN A 3 -26.30 -10.53 49.96
N CYS A 4 -26.04 -9.28 50.36
CA CYS A 4 -25.38 -8.26 49.53
C CYS A 4 -23.87 -8.51 49.30
N GLN A 5 -23.19 -9.17 50.24
CA GLN A 5 -21.76 -9.52 50.12
C GLN A 5 -21.53 -10.75 49.23
N LEU A 6 -22.50 -11.67 49.16
CA LEU A 6 -22.43 -12.83 48.25
C LEU A 6 -22.59 -12.40 46.78
N LEU A 7 -23.42 -11.39 46.51
CA LEU A 7 -23.66 -10.88 45.15
C LEU A 7 -22.42 -10.18 44.56
N PHE A 8 -21.64 -9.50 45.39
CA PHE A 8 -20.42 -8.79 44.96
C PHE A 8 -19.28 -9.75 44.61
N ILE A 9 -19.16 -10.87 45.33
CA ILE A 9 -18.16 -11.91 45.04
C ILE A 9 -18.55 -12.69 43.77
N LEU A 10 -19.85 -12.91 43.52
CA LEU A 10 -20.32 -13.58 42.30
C LEU A 10 -20.08 -12.73 41.04
N LEU A 11 -20.14 -11.40 41.12
CA LEU A 11 -19.93 -10.50 39.98
C LEU A 11 -18.45 -10.42 39.53
N CYS A 12 -17.50 -10.61 40.45
CA CYS A 12 -16.07 -10.55 40.14
C CYS A 12 -15.53 -11.83 39.45
N VAL A 13 -16.26 -12.95 39.50
CA VAL A 13 -15.84 -14.21 38.86
C VAL A 13 -16.19 -14.27 37.35
N PHE A 14 -17.05 -13.38 36.86
CA PHE A 14 -17.41 -13.32 35.43
C PHE A 14 -16.56 -12.35 34.60
N ILE A 15 -15.58 -11.68 35.21
CA ILE A 15 -14.56 -10.94 34.46
C ILE A 15 -13.38 -11.87 34.21
N THR A 16 -13.62 -13.00 33.53
CA THR A 16 -12.51 -13.72 32.92
C THR A 16 -11.87 -12.76 31.92
N PRO A 17 -10.59 -12.40 32.03
CA PRO A 17 -9.92 -11.78 30.90
C PRO A 17 -10.10 -12.77 29.75
N TYR A 18 -10.75 -12.33 28.67
CA TYR A 18 -10.54 -12.98 27.40
C TYR A 18 -9.04 -12.94 27.18
N SER A 19 -8.38 -14.05 27.49
CA SER A 19 -7.09 -14.34 26.93
C SER A 19 -7.35 -14.31 25.43
N LEU A 20 -7.06 -13.16 24.82
CA LEU A 20 -6.67 -13.10 23.42
C LEU A 20 -5.39 -13.93 23.37
N ALA A 21 -5.53 -15.25 23.43
CA ALA A 21 -4.54 -16.14 22.86
C ALA A 21 -4.40 -15.60 21.45
N GLY A 22 -3.26 -14.94 21.20
CA GLY A 22 -2.93 -14.43 19.88
C GLY A 22 -3.11 -15.61 18.95
N HIS A 23 -4.22 -15.60 18.21
CA HIS A 23 -4.38 -16.50 17.10
C HIS A 23 -3.33 -15.98 16.14
N ASP A 24 -2.14 -16.57 16.21
CA ASP A 24 -1.05 -16.31 15.29
C ASP A 24 -1.54 -16.83 13.93
N THR A 25 -2.45 -16.09 13.30
CA THR A 25 -3.02 -16.35 11.98
C THR A 25 -1.89 -16.27 10.97
N GLY A 26 -1.21 -17.39 10.78
CA GLY A 26 -0.18 -17.56 9.78
C GLY A 26 -0.79 -17.95 8.46
N ASN A 27 -1.59 -17.07 7.87
CA ASN A 27 -2.17 -17.28 6.54
C ASN A 27 -1.09 -16.92 5.52
N GLY A 28 -0.17 -17.84 5.23
CA GLY A 28 0.80 -17.62 4.15
C GLY A 28 0.20 -17.96 2.79
N GLY A 29 1.06 -18.12 1.79
CA GLY A 29 0.62 -18.47 0.44
C GLY A 29 0.10 -19.90 0.31
N ASP A 30 -0.98 -20.05 -0.45
CA ASP A 30 -1.62 -21.32 -0.80
C ASP A 30 -1.31 -21.73 -2.24
N GLY A 31 -1.41 -23.02 -2.51
CA GLY A 31 -1.24 -23.62 -3.82
C GLY A 31 -2.43 -24.46 -4.23
N LEU A 32 -2.72 -24.46 -5.53
CA LEU A 32 -3.63 -25.42 -6.14
C LEU A 32 -2.84 -26.66 -6.56
N ILE A 33 -3.06 -27.78 -5.87
CA ILE A 33 -2.31 -29.02 -6.05
C ILE A 33 -3.20 -30.03 -6.74
N CYS A 34 -2.87 -30.41 -7.96
CA CYS A 34 -3.59 -31.47 -8.67
C CYS A 34 -2.76 -32.75 -8.62
N LYS A 35 -3.39 -33.86 -8.24
CA LYS A 35 -2.72 -35.16 -8.11
C LYS A 35 -3.23 -36.14 -9.16
N ASN A 36 -2.37 -37.07 -9.56
CA ASN A 36 -2.77 -38.24 -10.34
C ASN A 36 -3.56 -39.23 -9.46
N LEU A 37 -4.18 -40.24 -10.08
CA LEU A 37 -4.93 -41.27 -9.35
C LEU A 37 -4.06 -42.07 -8.35
N ASP A 38 -2.75 -42.15 -8.59
CA ASP A 38 -1.78 -42.79 -7.70
C ASP A 38 -1.30 -41.88 -6.55
N GLY A 39 -1.81 -40.65 -6.46
CA GLY A 39 -1.46 -39.66 -5.44
C GLY A 39 -0.23 -38.81 -5.76
N THR A 40 0.48 -39.06 -6.86
CA THR A 40 1.63 -38.24 -7.27
C THR A 40 1.20 -36.84 -7.72
N ILE A 41 2.03 -35.82 -7.47
CA ILE A 41 1.74 -34.44 -7.90
C ILE A 41 1.79 -34.38 -9.43
N LYS A 42 0.65 -34.05 -10.04
CA LYS A 42 0.51 -33.82 -11.48
C LYS A 42 0.88 -32.39 -11.83
N SER A 43 0.40 -31.43 -11.04
CA SER A 43 0.71 -30.01 -11.21
C SER A 43 0.53 -29.29 -9.89
N ILE A 44 1.25 -28.18 -9.75
CA ILE A 44 1.16 -27.25 -8.65
C ILE A 44 1.22 -25.83 -9.22
N GLU A 45 0.29 -24.99 -8.79
CA GLU A 45 0.23 -23.57 -9.17
C GLU A 45 -0.01 -22.74 -7.91
N LEU A 46 0.58 -21.54 -7.84
CA LEU A 46 0.26 -20.59 -6.78
C LEU A 46 -1.21 -20.16 -6.91
N LEU A 47 -1.96 -20.24 -5.81
CA LEU A 47 -3.39 -19.95 -5.81
C LEU A 47 -3.70 -18.52 -6.27
N ASP A 48 -2.86 -17.56 -5.92
CA ASP A 48 -2.92 -16.17 -6.38
C ASP A 48 -3.01 -16.05 -7.89
N TYR A 49 -2.18 -16.83 -8.60
CA TYR A 49 -2.06 -16.80 -10.05
C TYR A 49 -3.14 -17.61 -10.73
N TYR A 50 -3.53 -18.74 -10.14
CA TYR A 50 -4.71 -19.48 -10.58
C TYR A 50 -5.95 -18.59 -10.51
N GLU A 51 -6.19 -17.93 -9.38
CA GLU A 51 -7.32 -17.01 -9.21
C GLU A 51 -7.24 -15.83 -10.19
N ALA A 52 -6.07 -15.20 -10.32
CA ALA A 52 -5.90 -14.07 -11.23
C ALA A 52 -6.21 -14.46 -12.69
N THR A 53 -5.70 -15.62 -13.15
CA THR A 53 -5.84 -16.03 -14.56
C THR A 53 -7.19 -16.64 -14.87
N VAL A 54 -7.76 -17.45 -13.97
CA VAL A 54 -8.99 -18.20 -14.23
C VAL A 54 -10.23 -17.42 -13.83
N ARG A 55 -10.23 -16.78 -12.65
CA ARG A 55 -11.39 -16.03 -12.15
C ARG A 55 -11.39 -14.60 -12.67
N ASP A 56 -10.25 -13.93 -12.57
CA ASP A 56 -10.17 -12.49 -12.85
C ASP A 56 -9.72 -12.18 -14.30
N LEU A 57 -9.35 -13.21 -15.08
CA LEU A 57 -8.88 -13.13 -16.48
C LEU A 57 -7.67 -12.20 -16.67
N ILE A 58 -6.80 -12.14 -15.66
CA ILE A 58 -5.60 -11.32 -15.63
C ILE A 58 -4.40 -12.18 -16.04
N PRO A 59 -3.75 -11.91 -17.20
CA PRO A 59 -2.55 -12.63 -17.60
C PRO A 59 -1.36 -12.23 -16.72
N ILE A 60 -0.63 -13.22 -16.21
CA ILE A 60 0.58 -13.01 -15.41
C ILE A 60 1.78 -12.82 -16.33
N ASN A 61 2.53 -11.74 -16.11
CA ASN A 61 3.77 -11.40 -16.78
C ASN A 61 4.81 -10.93 -15.76
N LEU A 62 5.80 -11.79 -15.52
CA LEU A 62 6.93 -11.55 -14.62
C LEU A 62 8.23 -11.20 -15.36
N GLY A 63 8.13 -10.83 -16.64
CA GLY A 63 9.28 -10.57 -17.50
C GLY A 63 9.74 -11.82 -18.27
N PRO A 64 10.79 -11.67 -19.09
CA PRO A 64 11.22 -12.69 -20.05
C PRO A 64 12.09 -13.81 -19.46
N ASP A 65 12.64 -13.61 -18.25
CA ASP A 65 13.55 -14.56 -17.63
C ASP A 65 12.83 -15.78 -17.04
N ASN A 66 13.57 -16.88 -16.85
CA ASN A 66 13.02 -18.15 -16.31
C ASN A 66 13.46 -18.45 -14.87
N GLN A 67 14.19 -17.53 -14.22
CA GLN A 67 14.64 -17.64 -12.83
C GLN A 67 13.77 -16.76 -11.93
N TYR A 68 13.30 -17.32 -10.82
CA TYR A 68 12.37 -16.64 -9.92
C TYR A 68 12.95 -15.33 -9.34
N GLN A 69 14.27 -15.26 -9.10
CA GLN A 69 14.94 -14.06 -8.61
C GLN A 69 14.90 -12.91 -9.64
N SER A 70 15.11 -13.23 -10.92
CA SER A 70 15.04 -12.25 -12.00
C SER A 70 13.62 -11.77 -12.22
N MET A 71 12.64 -12.68 -12.14
CA MET A 71 11.22 -12.37 -12.18
C MET A 71 10.79 -11.40 -11.06
N LEU A 72 11.21 -11.67 -9.82
CA LEU A 72 10.98 -10.77 -8.69
C LEU A 72 11.60 -9.38 -8.95
N SER A 73 12.85 -9.35 -9.40
CA SER A 73 13.54 -8.09 -9.71
C SER A 73 12.83 -7.28 -10.79
N TYR A 74 12.27 -7.96 -11.80
CA TYR A 74 11.48 -7.35 -12.85
C TYR A 74 10.19 -6.71 -12.32
N VAL A 75 9.41 -7.43 -11.50
CA VAL A 75 8.18 -6.89 -10.90
C VAL A 75 8.48 -5.73 -9.95
N ILE A 76 9.52 -5.83 -9.12
CA ILE A 76 9.91 -4.75 -8.21
C ILE A 76 10.32 -3.50 -8.98
N LYS A 77 11.09 -3.64 -10.07
CA LYS A 77 11.47 -2.51 -10.92
C LYS A 77 10.27 -1.84 -11.59
N ARG A 78 9.24 -2.62 -11.95
CA ARG A 78 7.97 -2.10 -12.47
C ARG A 78 7.22 -1.31 -11.39
N LEU A 79 7.13 -1.86 -10.18
CA LEU A 79 6.52 -1.19 -9.02
C LEU A 79 7.25 0.12 -8.67
N GLU A 80 8.58 0.15 -8.78
CA GLU A 80 9.41 1.33 -8.48
C GLU A 80 9.00 2.56 -9.28
N GLN A 81 8.46 2.39 -10.49
CA GLN A 81 8.00 3.51 -11.32
C GLN A 81 6.78 4.23 -10.75
N LEU A 82 5.97 3.53 -9.94
CA LEU A 82 4.70 4.03 -9.39
C LEU A 82 4.77 4.26 -7.88
N SER A 83 5.58 3.48 -7.16
CA SER A 83 5.82 3.62 -5.73
C SER A 83 7.25 3.19 -5.37
N PRO A 84 8.24 4.07 -5.59
CA PRO A 84 9.64 3.82 -5.26
C PRO A 84 9.88 3.33 -3.83
N GLN A 85 9.22 3.93 -2.84
CA GLN A 85 9.41 3.57 -1.44
C GLN A 85 8.85 2.18 -1.13
N ARG A 86 7.70 1.80 -1.73
CA ARG A 86 7.17 0.44 -1.59
C ARG A 86 8.09 -0.57 -2.25
N ALA A 87 8.56 -0.29 -3.47
CA ALA A 87 9.50 -1.16 -4.17
C ALA A 87 10.77 -1.40 -3.36
N LYS A 88 11.34 -0.35 -2.76
CA LYS A 88 12.50 -0.45 -1.87
C LYS A 88 12.23 -1.34 -0.66
N ILE A 89 11.12 -1.11 0.06
CA ILE A 89 10.75 -1.94 1.23
C ILE A 89 10.58 -3.40 0.81
N TYR A 90 9.93 -3.65 -0.32
CA TYR A 90 9.72 -5.01 -0.83
C TYR A 90 11.05 -5.67 -1.19
N GLN A 91 11.95 -4.94 -1.84
CA GLN A 91 13.29 -5.42 -2.19
C GLN A 91 14.12 -5.78 -0.94
N GLU A 92 14.07 -4.94 0.10
CA GLU A 92 14.75 -5.19 1.37
C GLU A 92 14.21 -6.47 2.05
N GLN A 93 12.89 -6.65 2.06
CA GLN A 93 12.26 -7.85 2.60
C GLN A 93 12.60 -9.11 1.79
N LEU A 94 12.59 -9.03 0.46
CA LEU A 94 12.99 -10.14 -0.42
C LEU A 94 14.46 -10.54 -0.22
N SER A 95 15.34 -9.55 -0.03
CA SER A 95 16.77 -9.78 0.22
C SER A 95 17.02 -10.49 1.55
N ALA A 96 16.21 -10.20 2.57
CA ALA A 96 16.24 -10.87 3.86
C ALA A 96 15.48 -12.22 3.87
N PHE A 97 14.61 -12.47 2.88
CA PHE A 97 13.63 -13.55 2.91
C PHE A 97 14.24 -14.91 3.19
N LEU A 98 15.26 -15.32 2.43
CA LEU A 98 15.90 -16.63 2.61
C LEU A 98 16.56 -16.79 3.99
N ILE A 99 17.10 -15.70 4.55
CA ILE A 99 17.67 -15.70 5.91
C ILE A 99 16.56 -15.87 6.95
N GLU A 100 15.39 -15.31 6.70
CA GLU A 100 14.22 -15.38 7.59
C GLU A 100 13.35 -16.63 7.37
N THR A 101 13.69 -17.47 6.40
CA THR A 101 12.93 -18.65 6.01
C THR A 101 13.47 -19.93 6.65
N LYS A 102 12.57 -20.86 6.96
CA LYS A 102 12.89 -22.26 7.25
C LYS A 102 12.10 -23.17 6.32
N PHE A 103 12.81 -24.02 5.59
CA PHE A 103 12.21 -25.10 4.81
C PHE A 103 11.91 -26.29 5.73
N LEU A 104 10.70 -26.83 5.64
CA LEU A 104 10.24 -27.96 6.43
C LEU A 104 9.88 -29.11 5.48
N ASN A 105 10.40 -30.31 5.74
CA ASN A 105 10.03 -31.53 5.05
C ASN A 105 9.02 -32.31 5.88
N ASP A 106 8.26 -33.18 5.24
CA ASP A 106 7.36 -34.15 5.88
C ASP A 106 6.40 -33.49 6.89
N THR A 107 5.97 -32.26 6.59
CA THR A 107 5.18 -31.44 7.51
C THR A 107 3.88 -31.03 6.84
N ILE A 108 2.77 -31.34 7.50
CA ILE A 108 1.44 -30.87 7.10
C ILE A 108 1.26 -29.46 7.66
N PHE A 109 1.06 -28.49 6.76
CA PHE A 109 0.63 -27.15 7.14
C PHE A 109 -0.89 -27.21 7.29
N LEU A 110 -1.39 -26.89 8.49
CA LEU A 110 -2.82 -26.90 8.74
C LEU A 110 -3.45 -25.75 7.95
N ASP A 111 -4.40 -26.10 7.09
CA ASP A 111 -5.19 -25.11 6.36
C ASP A 111 -5.89 -24.17 7.34
N ILE A 112 -5.72 -22.87 7.10
CA ILE A 112 -6.45 -21.85 7.82
C ILE A 112 -7.65 -21.52 6.95
N PRO A 113 -8.90 -21.84 7.39
CA PRO A 113 -10.09 -21.65 6.58
C PRO A 113 -10.42 -20.16 6.44
N ASP A 114 -9.63 -19.46 5.62
CA ASP A 114 -9.75 -18.05 5.28
C ASP A 114 -10.10 -17.87 3.78
N SER A 115 -10.31 -18.98 3.11
CA SER A 115 -10.27 -19.22 1.68
C SER A 115 -11.66 -19.68 1.22
N ALA A 116 -12.60 -18.74 1.12
CA ALA A 116 -13.87 -19.00 0.46
C ALA A 116 -13.63 -19.03 -1.06
N HIS A 117 -13.41 -20.23 -1.61
CA HIS A 117 -13.25 -20.44 -3.05
C HIS A 117 -14.52 -21.00 -3.65
N ASP A 118 -14.98 -20.39 -4.75
CA ASP A 118 -16.23 -20.76 -5.41
C ASP A 118 -16.09 -22.04 -6.25
N PHE A 119 -14.88 -22.31 -6.76
CA PHE A 119 -14.59 -23.48 -7.59
C PHE A 119 -13.08 -23.76 -7.67
N ILE A 120 -12.73 -25.05 -7.79
CA ILE A 120 -11.41 -25.54 -8.18
C ILE A 120 -11.58 -26.72 -9.16
N PRO A 121 -10.56 -27.06 -9.98
CA PRO A 121 -10.68 -28.17 -10.91
C PRO A 121 -10.84 -29.51 -10.18
N ALA A 122 -11.56 -30.45 -10.78
CA ALA A 122 -11.74 -31.79 -10.23
C ALA A 122 -10.38 -32.51 -10.07
N GLY A 123 -10.17 -33.15 -8.92
CA GLY A 123 -8.91 -33.85 -8.60
C GLY A 123 -7.80 -32.94 -8.09
N CYS A 124 -8.11 -31.69 -7.76
CA CYS A 124 -7.18 -30.76 -7.12
C CYS A 124 -7.63 -30.45 -5.68
N SER A 125 -6.68 -30.08 -4.83
CA SER A 125 -6.91 -29.53 -3.49
C SER A 125 -6.18 -28.20 -3.34
N ILE A 126 -6.65 -27.38 -2.41
CA ILE A 126 -5.92 -26.20 -1.97
C ILE A 126 -5.09 -26.62 -0.76
N GLU A 127 -3.80 -26.35 -0.80
CA GLU A 127 -2.85 -26.72 0.25
C GLU A 127 -1.96 -25.53 0.57
N GLN A 128 -1.64 -25.35 1.84
CA GLN A 128 -0.80 -24.24 2.27
C GLN A 128 0.68 -24.50 1.92
N LEU A 129 1.29 -23.59 1.17
CA LEU A 129 2.68 -23.68 0.70
C LEU A 129 3.66 -22.98 1.64
N ALA A 130 3.20 -21.89 2.26
CA ALA A 130 3.98 -21.07 3.16
C ALA A 130 3.17 -20.68 4.40
N ILE A 131 3.87 -20.48 5.52
CA ILE A 131 3.31 -19.88 6.74
C ILE A 131 4.17 -18.67 7.08
N GLN A 132 3.53 -17.52 7.23
CA GLN A 132 4.13 -16.34 7.82
C GLN A 132 3.77 -16.23 9.30
N ARG A 133 4.76 -16.04 10.17
CA ARG A 133 4.52 -15.81 11.61
C ARG A 133 5.13 -14.50 12.06
N LYS A 134 4.50 -13.88 13.06
CA LYS A 134 5.12 -12.77 13.78
C LYS A 134 6.28 -13.31 14.61
N LYS A 135 7.46 -12.71 14.46
CA LYS A 135 8.62 -13.06 15.30
C LYS A 135 8.33 -12.65 16.75
N LEU A 136 8.49 -13.59 17.69
CA LEU A 136 8.43 -13.30 19.12
C LEU A 136 9.83 -12.95 19.64
N LEU A 137 10.85 -13.61 19.10
CA LEU A 137 12.27 -13.41 19.41
C LEU A 137 13.07 -13.07 18.15
N LYS A 138 14.24 -12.44 18.34
CA LYS A 138 15.13 -12.01 17.25
C LYS A 138 15.54 -13.16 16.31
N TYR A 139 15.68 -14.38 16.84
CA TYR A 139 16.13 -15.55 16.10
C TYR A 139 15.00 -16.36 15.46
N ASP A 140 13.74 -16.01 15.74
CA ASP A 140 12.60 -16.69 15.16
C ASP A 140 12.60 -16.51 13.64
N LYS A 141 12.28 -17.60 12.95
CA LYS A 141 12.05 -17.59 11.52
C LYS A 141 10.67 -17.00 11.26
N LYS A 142 10.61 -16.09 10.29
CA LYS A 142 9.38 -15.40 9.92
C LYS A 142 8.57 -16.26 8.96
N TYR A 143 9.26 -16.91 8.01
CA TYR A 143 8.62 -17.69 6.96
C TYR A 143 8.96 -19.17 7.13
N PHE A 144 7.96 -20.02 6.91
CA PHE A 144 8.12 -21.46 6.85
C PHE A 144 7.58 -21.94 5.52
N ILE A 145 8.41 -22.61 4.72
CA ILE A 145 8.01 -23.11 3.39
C ILE A 145 7.94 -24.63 3.45
N ASN A 146 6.86 -25.17 2.89
CA ASN A 146 6.71 -26.61 2.69
C ASN A 146 7.67 -27.06 1.58
N ASN A 147 8.72 -27.77 1.98
CA ASN A 147 9.75 -28.24 1.07
C ASN A 147 9.33 -29.47 0.26
N ASP A 148 8.20 -30.10 0.61
CA ASP A 148 7.62 -31.18 -0.19
C ASP A 148 6.93 -30.64 -1.45
N TYR A 149 6.54 -29.35 -1.43
CA TYR A 149 5.91 -28.66 -2.57
C TYR A 149 6.86 -27.70 -3.30
N TRP A 150 7.75 -27.02 -2.57
CA TRP A 150 8.61 -25.97 -3.13
C TRP A 150 9.42 -26.37 -4.37
N PRO A 151 10.08 -27.55 -4.43
CA PRO A 151 10.84 -27.99 -5.61
C PRO A 151 9.97 -28.29 -6.83
N HIS A 152 8.66 -28.52 -6.63
CA HIS A 152 7.70 -28.80 -7.69
C HIS A 152 7.04 -27.54 -8.24
N LEU A 153 7.12 -26.41 -7.51
CA LEU A 153 6.62 -25.12 -7.99
C LEU A 153 7.44 -24.63 -9.19
N PRO A 154 6.78 -24.24 -10.30
CA PRO A 154 7.44 -23.54 -11.38
C PRO A 154 8.13 -22.25 -10.89
N PRO A 155 9.22 -21.79 -11.51
CA PRO A 155 9.90 -20.54 -11.11
C PRO A 155 8.98 -19.31 -11.05
N ARG A 156 7.99 -19.24 -11.94
CA ARG A 156 6.91 -18.23 -11.92
C ARG A 156 6.20 -18.21 -10.57
N ASP A 157 5.74 -19.36 -10.12
CA ASP A 157 4.95 -19.54 -8.91
C ASP A 157 5.82 -19.43 -7.64
N GLN A 158 7.10 -19.82 -7.71
CA GLN A 158 8.08 -19.53 -6.66
C GLN A 158 8.26 -18.01 -6.47
N ALA A 159 8.40 -17.25 -7.57
CA ALA A 159 8.47 -15.79 -7.51
C ALA A 159 7.18 -15.20 -6.92
N GLY A 160 6.02 -15.69 -7.36
CA GLY A 160 4.73 -15.26 -6.84
C GLY A 160 4.55 -15.52 -5.35
N LEU A 161 4.98 -16.69 -4.86
CA LEU A 161 4.90 -17.04 -3.44
C LEU A 161 5.77 -16.09 -2.59
N LEU A 162 7.00 -15.82 -3.01
CA LEU A 162 7.87 -14.88 -2.29
C LEU A 162 7.30 -13.45 -2.29
N LEU A 163 6.74 -13.02 -3.42
CA LEU A 163 6.09 -11.72 -3.52
C LEU A 163 4.84 -11.66 -2.63
N HIS A 164 4.06 -12.74 -2.56
CA HIS A 164 2.90 -12.87 -1.69
C HIS A 164 3.27 -12.56 -0.23
N GLU A 165 4.29 -13.22 0.31
CA GLU A 165 4.67 -13.07 1.72
C GLU A 165 5.14 -11.63 2.05
N VAL A 166 5.79 -10.96 1.09
CA VAL A 166 6.21 -9.56 1.24
C VAL A 166 5.01 -8.62 1.23
N ILE A 167 4.07 -8.83 0.31
CA ILE A 167 2.80 -8.08 0.29
C ILE A 167 2.01 -8.36 1.57
N TYR A 168 1.96 -9.61 2.02
CA TYR A 168 1.22 -10.02 3.21
C TYR A 168 1.76 -9.37 4.47
N THR A 169 3.08 -9.18 4.55
CA THR A 169 3.69 -8.36 5.60
C THR A 169 3.13 -6.95 5.65
N GLU A 170 3.00 -6.27 4.51
CA GLU A 170 2.34 -4.96 4.45
C GLU A 170 0.89 -5.09 4.89
N ALA A 171 0.11 -5.99 4.30
CA ALA A 171 -1.30 -6.16 4.58
C ALA A 171 -1.59 -6.37 6.09
N LEU A 172 -0.82 -7.23 6.76
CA LEU A 172 -0.91 -7.47 8.20
C LEU A 172 -0.65 -6.20 9.02
N ASN A 173 0.36 -5.40 8.66
CA ASN A 173 0.66 -4.14 9.34
C ASN A 173 -0.47 -3.11 9.21
N TYR A 174 -1.32 -3.25 8.18
CA TYR A 174 -2.48 -2.41 7.94
C TYR A 174 -3.81 -3.09 8.27
N GLY A 175 -3.77 -4.16 9.09
CA GLY A 175 -4.95 -4.74 9.75
C GLY A 175 -5.72 -5.76 8.93
N HIS A 176 -5.15 -6.30 7.85
CA HIS A 176 -5.75 -7.42 7.13
C HIS A 176 -5.83 -8.65 8.03
N GLN A 177 -6.95 -9.37 7.94
CA GLN A 177 -7.23 -10.57 8.73
C GLN A 177 -7.06 -11.87 7.93
N ASN A 178 -6.89 -11.77 6.61
CA ASN A 178 -6.73 -12.89 5.69
C ASN A 178 -5.96 -12.46 4.44
N SER A 179 -5.56 -13.44 3.62
CA SER A 179 -4.74 -13.20 2.42
C SER A 179 -5.56 -12.92 1.15
N LYS A 180 -6.90 -12.86 1.19
CA LYS A 180 -7.74 -12.73 -0.03
C LYS A 180 -7.39 -11.50 -0.89
N LEU A 181 -7.22 -10.33 -0.28
CA LEU A 181 -6.86 -9.11 -1.02
C LEU A 181 -5.38 -9.11 -1.41
N VAL A 182 -4.53 -9.80 -0.65
CA VAL A 182 -3.12 -10.00 -0.98
C VAL A 182 -2.97 -10.82 -2.25
N ARG A 183 -3.70 -11.93 -2.37
CA ARG A 183 -3.69 -12.76 -3.60
C ARG A 183 -4.07 -11.97 -4.84
N LYS A 184 -5.13 -11.17 -4.73
CA LYS A 184 -5.58 -10.29 -5.82
C LYS A 184 -4.54 -9.21 -6.17
N PHE A 185 -3.94 -8.60 -5.15
CA PHE A 185 -2.92 -7.58 -5.37
C PHE A 185 -1.64 -8.17 -5.97
N ASN A 186 -1.22 -9.35 -5.52
CA ASN A 186 -0.10 -10.09 -6.07
C ASN A 186 -0.32 -10.41 -7.56
N GLY A 187 -1.49 -10.97 -7.90
CA GLY A 187 -1.88 -11.19 -9.30
C GLY A 187 -1.85 -9.91 -10.14
N TYR A 188 -2.34 -8.79 -9.59
CA TYR A 188 -2.29 -7.48 -10.26
C TYR A 188 -0.85 -6.97 -10.48
N LEU A 189 0.01 -6.96 -9.44
CA LEU A 189 1.40 -6.52 -9.54
C LEU A 189 2.20 -7.38 -10.54
N SER A 190 1.89 -8.67 -10.59
CA SER A 190 2.47 -9.65 -11.48
C SER A 190 1.86 -9.67 -12.88
N SER A 191 1.02 -8.69 -13.26
CA SER A 191 0.35 -8.61 -14.57
C SER A 191 0.75 -7.36 -15.34
N ASP A 192 0.51 -7.35 -16.65
CA ASP A 192 0.75 -6.16 -17.48
C ASP A 192 -0.24 -5.02 -17.24
N GLN A 193 -1.31 -5.23 -16.47
CA GLN A 193 -2.26 -4.17 -16.13
C GLN A 193 -1.56 -2.99 -15.45
N ILE A 194 -0.63 -3.25 -14.55
CA ILE A 194 0.10 -2.20 -13.84
C ILE A 194 1.00 -1.35 -14.77
N GLN A 195 1.46 -1.88 -15.91
CA GLN A 195 2.28 -1.11 -16.85
C GLN A 195 1.49 -0.04 -17.59
N ASN A 196 0.19 -0.25 -17.75
CA ASN A 196 -0.71 0.68 -18.42
C ASN A 196 -1.33 1.70 -17.46
N HIS A 197 -1.04 1.58 -16.17
CA HIS A 197 -1.58 2.46 -15.15
C HIS A 197 -0.68 3.66 -14.92
N ASP A 198 -1.29 4.84 -14.90
CA ASP A 198 -0.62 5.99 -14.30
C ASP A 198 -0.72 5.93 -12.77
N TRP A 199 -0.19 6.97 -12.13
CA TRP A 199 -0.22 7.06 -10.68
C TRP A 199 -1.64 7.02 -10.08
N TYR A 200 -2.63 7.66 -10.71
CA TYR A 200 -4.00 7.70 -10.19
C TYR A 200 -4.66 6.33 -10.27
N ASP A 201 -4.42 5.63 -11.38
CA ASP A 201 -4.94 4.28 -11.56
C ASP A 201 -4.29 3.33 -10.53
N PHE A 202 -2.98 3.42 -10.32
CA PHE A 202 -2.29 2.67 -9.26
C PHE A 202 -2.80 3.02 -7.86
N ALA A 203 -2.97 4.30 -7.55
CA ALA A 203 -3.51 4.80 -6.30
C ALA A 203 -4.91 4.22 -6.01
N SER A 204 -5.79 4.18 -7.01
CA SER A 204 -7.10 3.55 -6.92
C SER A 204 -7.01 2.05 -6.60
N MET A 205 -6.06 1.33 -7.22
CA MET A 205 -5.83 -0.09 -6.93
C MET A 205 -5.33 -0.32 -5.49
N ILE A 206 -4.43 0.51 -4.98
CA ILE A 206 -3.97 0.44 -3.58
C ILE A 206 -5.14 0.56 -2.61
N GLN A 207 -6.07 1.48 -2.85
CA GLN A 207 -7.27 1.61 -2.02
C GLN A 207 -8.20 0.41 -2.15
N LYS A 208 -8.45 -0.05 -3.39
CA LYS A 208 -9.31 -1.22 -3.67
C LYS A 208 -8.80 -2.47 -2.95
N PHE A 209 -7.49 -2.66 -2.90
CA PHE A 209 -6.85 -3.76 -2.18
C PHE A 209 -6.56 -3.44 -0.71
N LYS A 210 -6.91 -2.24 -0.22
CA LYS A 210 -6.69 -1.78 1.15
C LYS A 210 -5.23 -1.88 1.59
N MET A 211 -4.31 -1.60 0.68
CA MET A 211 -2.88 -1.56 0.95
C MET A 211 -2.53 -0.25 1.68
N GLY A 212 -1.37 -0.21 2.34
CA GLY A 212 -1.20 0.67 3.49
C GLY A 212 -1.12 2.16 3.20
N TYR A 213 -0.43 2.52 2.12
CA TYR A 213 -0.18 3.90 1.76
C TYR A 213 -0.05 4.08 0.25
N ILE A 214 -0.20 5.33 -0.19
CA ILE A 214 0.06 5.78 -1.55
C ILE A 214 1.24 6.74 -1.51
N GLU A 215 2.11 6.67 -2.52
CA GLU A 215 3.27 7.54 -2.62
C GLU A 215 3.09 8.55 -3.76
N TYR A 216 3.14 9.85 -3.49
CA TYR A 216 3.03 10.90 -4.51
C TYR A 216 4.20 11.87 -4.45
N GLN A 217 5.06 11.89 -5.47
CA GLN A 217 6.21 12.81 -5.53
C GLN A 217 7.07 12.81 -4.23
N GLY A 218 7.27 11.63 -3.64
CA GLY A 218 8.00 11.45 -2.37
C GLY A 218 7.16 11.58 -1.09
N LEU A 219 5.91 12.04 -1.18
CA LEU A 219 4.98 12.04 -0.05
C LEU A 219 4.38 10.66 0.17
N ILE A 220 4.35 10.21 1.42
CA ILE A 220 3.61 9.02 1.84
C ILE A 220 2.26 9.47 2.40
N LEU A 221 1.18 9.03 1.75
CA LEU A 221 -0.20 9.32 2.13
C LEU A 221 -0.79 8.06 2.76
N ASN A 222 -1.17 8.12 4.03
CA ASN A 222 -1.81 6.98 4.68
C ASN A 222 -3.20 6.76 4.09
N HIS A 223 -3.52 5.50 3.79
CA HIS A 223 -4.79 5.15 3.15
C HIS A 223 -6.01 5.49 4.04
N PHE A 224 -5.84 5.47 5.37
CA PHE A 224 -6.87 5.82 6.35
C PHE A 224 -7.23 7.31 6.26
N GLY A 225 -8.22 7.64 5.44
CA GLY A 225 -8.66 9.02 5.18
C GLY A 225 -8.78 9.36 3.71
N LEU A 226 -8.46 8.42 2.80
CA LEU A 226 -8.65 8.60 1.37
C LEU A 226 -10.14 8.63 1.00
N GLY A 227 -10.65 9.85 0.83
CA GLY A 227 -11.97 10.12 0.25
C GLY A 227 -11.82 10.65 -1.17
N PHE A 228 -12.53 10.03 -2.11
CA PHE A 228 -12.83 10.67 -3.39
C PHE A 228 -13.81 11.81 -3.13
N CYS A 229 -13.58 12.97 -3.75
CA CYS A 229 -14.46 14.13 -3.57
C CYS A 229 -15.91 13.76 -3.94
N PRO A 230 -16.92 14.21 -3.16
CA PRO A 230 -18.30 14.15 -3.60
C PRO A 230 -18.47 15.05 -4.82
N ASP A 231 -19.23 14.54 -5.79
CA ASP A 231 -19.79 15.25 -6.95
C ASP A 231 -18.78 15.60 -8.07
N ASP A 232 -18.94 14.89 -9.20
CA ASP A 232 -18.41 15.16 -10.56
C ASP A 232 -16.88 15.27 -10.76
N GLU A 233 -16.08 15.31 -9.70
CA GLU A 233 -14.61 15.30 -9.77
C GLU A 233 -14.07 13.87 -9.63
N GLN A 234 -14.15 13.10 -10.73
CA GLN A 234 -13.79 11.66 -10.79
C GLN A 234 -12.37 11.27 -10.31
N TYR A 235 -11.49 12.22 -9.96
CA TYR A 235 -10.07 11.94 -9.74
C TYR A 235 -9.40 12.87 -8.72
N CYS A 236 -9.97 12.94 -7.52
CA CYS A 236 -9.41 13.67 -6.39
C CYS A 236 -9.05 12.70 -5.26
N ILE A 237 -7.84 12.82 -4.71
CA ILE A 237 -7.36 12.03 -3.57
C ILE A 237 -7.14 12.98 -2.40
N ASN A 238 -8.01 12.88 -1.39
CA ASN A 238 -7.85 13.58 -0.11
C ASN A 238 -7.16 12.65 0.88
N GLY A 239 -6.01 12.99 1.45
CA GLY A 239 -5.36 12.17 2.46
C GLY A 239 -4.78 12.97 3.59
N TYR A 240 -4.57 12.32 4.73
CA TYR A 240 -3.77 12.87 5.81
C TYR A 240 -2.34 12.33 5.70
N VAL A 241 -1.38 13.23 5.82
CA VAL A 241 0.05 12.92 5.88
C VAL A 241 0.48 13.06 7.33
N ASP A 242 0.73 11.93 8.00
CA ASP A 242 1.23 11.94 9.39
C ASP A 242 2.62 12.59 9.47
N SER A 243 3.46 12.30 8.49
CA SER A 243 4.73 12.99 8.24
C SER A 243 5.22 12.58 6.86
N GLY A 244 5.61 13.53 6.02
CA GLY A 244 6.17 13.24 4.70
C GLY A 244 7.21 14.27 4.28
N VAL A 245 8.14 13.85 3.41
CA VAL A 245 9.06 14.77 2.75
C VAL A 245 8.55 15.00 1.34
N LEU A 246 8.14 16.23 1.02
CA LEU A 246 7.87 16.62 -0.35
C LEU A 246 9.15 17.21 -0.93
N SER A 247 9.68 16.59 -1.98
CA SER A 247 10.85 17.11 -2.70
C SER A 247 10.38 17.90 -3.92
N LEU A 248 10.47 19.23 -3.88
CA LEU A 248 10.13 20.12 -4.99
C LEU A 248 11.37 20.83 -5.51
N ASN A 249 11.71 20.66 -6.80
CA ASN A 249 12.85 21.31 -7.43
C ASN A 249 14.17 21.15 -6.63
N GLY A 250 14.38 19.98 -6.04
CA GLY A 250 15.56 19.68 -5.21
C GLY A 250 15.53 20.21 -3.78
N THR A 251 14.43 20.86 -3.36
CA THR A 251 14.23 21.31 -1.96
C THR A 251 13.27 20.36 -1.24
N ASN A 252 13.63 19.95 -0.03
CA ASN A 252 12.85 19.01 0.79
C ASN A 252 12.02 19.77 1.83
N TYR A 253 10.71 19.52 1.84
CA TYR A 253 9.76 20.10 2.79
C TYR A 253 9.20 19.02 3.71
N GLN A 254 9.20 19.25 5.03
CA GLN A 254 8.44 18.41 5.94
C GLN A 254 6.98 18.84 5.94
N ILE A 255 6.11 17.88 5.67
CA ILE A 255 4.67 18.09 5.57
C ILE A 255 3.97 17.17 6.56
N GLU A 256 3.08 17.76 7.33
CA GLU A 256 2.15 17.09 8.23
C GLU A 256 0.78 17.72 7.95
N GLY A 257 -0.20 16.92 7.57
CA GLY A 257 -1.57 17.39 7.40
C GLY A 257 -2.35 16.88 6.20
N TYR A 258 -3.49 17.53 5.95
CA TYR A 258 -4.39 17.19 4.85
C TYR A 258 -3.84 17.67 3.51
N VAL A 259 -3.71 16.72 2.57
CA VAL A 259 -3.30 16.92 1.19
C VAL A 259 -4.44 16.51 0.28
N ASN A 260 -4.76 17.35 -0.69
CA ASN A 260 -5.72 17.07 -1.75
C ASN A 260 -4.99 17.09 -3.10
N ILE A 261 -5.08 15.99 -3.85
CA ILE A 261 -4.40 15.77 -5.13
C ILE A 261 -5.46 15.58 -6.22
N ASN A 262 -5.45 16.39 -7.27
CA ASN A 262 -6.48 16.37 -8.33
C ASN A 262 -5.87 16.12 -9.72
N ARG A 263 -6.45 15.18 -10.50
CA ARG A 263 -6.03 14.83 -11.88
C ARG A 263 -6.43 15.90 -12.90
N ASN A 264 -7.60 16.54 -12.73
CA ASN A 264 -8.27 17.30 -13.80
C ASN A 264 -8.76 18.71 -13.41
N LYS A 265 -8.58 19.15 -12.16
CA LYS A 265 -9.16 20.43 -11.75
C LYS A 265 -8.26 21.59 -12.16
N THR A 266 -8.45 22.15 -13.35
CA THR A 266 -7.89 23.46 -13.73
C THR A 266 -8.39 24.50 -12.74
N LEU A 267 -7.65 24.75 -11.66
CA LEU A 267 -7.85 25.97 -10.89
C LEU A 267 -7.40 27.13 -11.79
N ASN A 268 -8.26 28.15 -11.94
CA ASN A 268 -7.92 29.40 -12.61
C ASN A 268 -6.80 30.12 -11.81
N CYS A 269 -5.56 29.65 -11.93
CA CYS A 269 -4.40 30.52 -11.90
C CYS A 269 -4.46 31.26 -13.22
N ALA A 270 -4.69 32.58 -13.17
CA ALA A 270 -4.99 33.38 -14.34
C ALA A 270 -4.10 32.97 -15.54
N ASP A 271 -4.79 32.49 -16.58
CA ASP A 271 -4.30 32.12 -17.90
C ASP A 271 -3.59 30.75 -18.07
N THR A 272 -4.43 29.75 -18.39
CA THR A 272 -4.18 28.55 -19.23
C THR A 272 -2.93 27.70 -18.95
N VAL A 273 -3.12 26.46 -18.44
CA VAL A 273 -2.81 25.14 -19.07
C VAL A 273 -3.34 24.04 -18.11
N ALA A 274 -3.90 22.94 -18.63
CA ALA A 274 -4.27 21.74 -17.85
C ALA A 274 -3.05 21.17 -17.08
N GLY A 275 -3.21 20.83 -15.80
CA GLY A 275 -2.13 20.34 -14.93
C GLY A 275 -2.63 19.66 -13.66
N GLN A 276 -1.73 18.98 -12.94
CA GLN A 276 -1.99 18.33 -11.65
C GLN A 276 -1.83 19.34 -10.50
N PHE A 277 -2.71 19.26 -9.49
CA PHE A 277 -2.72 20.19 -8.35
C PHE A 277 -2.54 19.46 -7.03
N VAL A 278 -1.70 20.02 -6.16
CA VAL A 278 -1.60 19.60 -4.75
C VAL A 278 -2.01 20.78 -3.88
N THR A 279 -3.14 20.64 -3.18
CA THR A 279 -3.56 21.61 -2.16
C THR A 279 -3.19 21.05 -0.79
N ILE A 280 -2.30 21.75 -0.08
CA ILE A 280 -1.86 21.38 1.27
C ILE A 280 -2.47 22.36 2.25
N ASN A 281 -3.44 21.88 3.02
CA ASN A 281 -4.16 22.69 4.00
C ASN A 281 -3.51 22.55 5.38
N GLN A 282 -2.21 22.90 5.53
CA GLN A 282 -1.54 22.78 6.83
C GLN A 282 -0.10 23.35 6.95
N LYS A 283 0.54 23.05 8.11
CA LYS A 283 1.77 23.64 8.62
C LYS A 283 3.02 23.03 7.94
N ILE A 284 3.56 23.73 6.95
CA ILE A 284 4.83 23.34 6.32
C ILE A 284 6.00 23.86 7.17
N ARG A 285 6.99 23.01 7.46
CA ARG A 285 8.28 23.44 8.02
C ARG A 285 9.38 23.21 7.00
N GLU A 286 10.05 24.28 6.62
CA GLU A 286 11.28 24.21 5.84
C GLU A 286 12.41 23.61 6.69
N LEU A 287 13.22 22.72 6.10
CA LEU A 287 14.33 22.07 6.76
C LEU A 287 15.62 22.95 6.75
N ALA A 288 15.53 24.25 7.08
CA ALA A 288 16.65 25.17 7.41
C ALA A 288 16.14 26.56 7.89
N PRO A 289 16.95 27.38 8.62
CA PRO A 289 16.79 27.70 10.05
C PRO A 289 15.53 28.51 10.46
N TYR A 290 14.65 28.88 9.54
CA TYR A 290 13.50 29.73 9.86
C TYR A 290 12.32 28.89 10.35
N LYS A 291 12.09 28.94 11.67
CA LYS A 291 10.89 28.41 12.32
C LYS A 291 9.67 29.25 11.92
N VAL A 292 8.98 28.87 10.86
CA VAL A 292 7.67 29.45 10.57
C VAL A 292 6.58 28.67 11.33
N LYS A 293 5.92 29.33 12.29
CA LYS A 293 4.75 28.81 13.04
C LYS A 293 3.48 29.51 12.54
N GLN A 294 2.99 29.18 11.34
CA GLN A 294 1.67 29.64 10.89
C GLN A 294 0.93 28.54 10.12
N ARG A 295 -0.41 28.57 10.15
CA ARG A 295 -1.28 27.75 9.30
C ARG A 295 -1.32 28.41 7.94
N PHE A 296 -0.99 27.66 6.91
CA PHE A 296 -1.04 28.12 5.53
C PHE A 296 -1.85 27.13 4.72
N ARG A 297 -2.72 27.63 3.83
CA ARG A 297 -3.24 26.81 2.73
C ARG A 297 -2.36 27.10 1.52
N TRP A 298 -1.66 26.09 1.05
CA TRP A 298 -0.80 26.13 -0.13
C TRP A 298 -1.52 25.47 -1.29
N SER A 299 -1.58 26.12 -2.45
CA SER A 299 -1.94 25.47 -3.71
C SER A 299 -0.70 25.45 -4.61
N LEU A 300 -0.20 24.26 -4.94
CA LEU A 300 0.92 24.07 -5.86
C LEU A 300 0.38 23.73 -7.25
N CYS A 301 0.82 24.49 -8.26
CA CYS A 301 0.38 24.34 -9.65
C CYS A 301 1.57 23.91 -10.54
N GLN A 302 1.50 22.72 -11.11
CA GLN A 302 2.53 22.19 -12.03
C GLN A 302 2.08 22.36 -13.49
N ASN A 303 2.85 23.09 -14.30
CA ASN A 303 2.58 23.22 -15.73
C ASN A 303 3.29 22.11 -16.55
N ASN A 304 2.86 21.94 -17.80
CA ASN A 304 3.38 20.94 -18.76
C ASN A 304 4.90 21.04 -19.08
N LYS A 305 5.64 22.00 -18.52
CA LYS A 305 7.09 22.16 -18.68
C LYS A 305 7.88 21.79 -17.42
N ASN A 306 7.29 21.06 -16.47
CA ASN A 306 7.90 20.72 -15.18
C ASN A 306 8.38 21.94 -14.37
N LYS A 307 7.84 23.14 -14.62
CA LYS A 307 8.10 24.34 -13.83
C LYS A 307 6.88 24.67 -12.98
N LEU A 308 6.98 24.43 -11.68
CA LEU A 308 6.05 24.99 -10.69
C LEU A 308 6.20 26.51 -10.72
N THR A 309 5.12 27.23 -11.05
CA THR A 309 5.19 28.68 -11.27
C THR A 309 4.68 29.50 -10.10
N GLU A 310 3.76 29.00 -9.27
CA GLU A 310 3.24 29.79 -8.15
C GLU A 310 2.82 28.93 -6.95
N ALA A 311 2.95 29.53 -5.77
CA ALA A 311 2.52 28.98 -4.49
C ALA A 311 1.60 30.02 -3.84
N VAL A 312 0.29 29.81 -3.92
CA VAL A 312 -0.68 30.71 -3.28
C VAL A 312 -0.76 30.35 -1.80
N VAL A 313 -0.44 31.30 -0.93
CA VAL A 313 -0.47 31.16 0.53
C VAL A 313 -1.73 31.85 1.05
N LEU A 314 -2.74 31.08 1.45
CA LEU A 314 -3.94 31.65 2.06
C LEU A 314 -3.78 31.69 3.59
N ALA A 315 -3.69 32.91 4.12
CA ALA A 315 -3.73 33.20 5.56
C ALA A 315 -5.19 33.19 6.06
N PRO A 316 -5.44 32.98 7.37
CA PRO A 316 -6.79 32.96 7.93
C PRO A 316 -7.52 34.32 7.86
N ASP A 317 -6.82 35.40 7.52
CA ASP A 317 -7.23 36.78 7.77
C ASP A 317 -7.45 37.58 6.45
N GLY A 318 -7.38 36.93 5.30
CA GLY A 318 -7.50 37.55 3.98
C GLY A 318 -6.66 36.84 2.91
N TYR A 319 -7.13 36.87 1.66
CA TYR A 319 -6.43 36.27 0.52
C TYR A 319 -5.18 37.11 0.21
N GLU A 320 -3.98 36.57 0.45
CA GLU A 320 -2.74 37.16 -0.04
C GLU A 320 -2.18 36.32 -1.20
N HIS A 321 -1.96 36.96 -2.35
CA HIS A 321 -1.25 36.36 -3.47
C HIS A 321 0.25 36.56 -3.23
N CYS A 322 0.95 35.50 -2.84
CA CYS A 322 2.38 35.54 -2.60
C CYS A 322 3.14 34.97 -3.80
N THR A 323 4.01 35.77 -4.42
CA THR A 323 4.95 35.31 -5.46
C THR A 323 6.36 35.23 -4.90
N LYS A 324 7.05 34.12 -5.15
CA LYS A 324 8.48 33.98 -4.81
C LYS A 324 9.29 34.59 -5.94
N THR A 325 10.05 35.64 -5.62
CA THR A 325 10.97 36.24 -6.59
C THR A 325 12.14 35.30 -6.86
N LEU A 326 12.83 35.48 -8.00
CA LEU A 326 14.05 34.75 -8.35
C LEU A 326 15.17 34.84 -7.29
N LEU A 327 15.06 35.80 -6.36
CA LEU A 327 16.01 36.05 -5.27
C LEU A 327 15.58 35.43 -3.92
N GLY A 328 14.52 34.62 -3.89
CA GLY A 328 14.12 33.88 -2.70
C GLY A 328 13.26 34.65 -1.69
N SER A 329 12.98 35.94 -1.93
CA SER A 329 12.02 36.70 -1.11
C SER A 329 10.59 36.50 -1.61
N PHE A 330 9.64 36.40 -0.67
CA PHE A 330 8.21 36.37 -0.96
C PHE A 330 7.68 37.80 -1.03
N LYS A 331 6.99 38.14 -2.12
CA LYS A 331 6.15 39.35 -2.21
C LYS A 331 4.70 38.92 -2.12
N CYS A 332 4.03 39.32 -1.05
CA CYS A 332 2.60 39.09 -0.87
C CYS A 332 1.83 40.36 -1.22
N GLN A 333 0.80 40.22 -2.06
CA GLN A 333 -0.17 41.28 -2.35
C GLN A 333 -1.52 40.83 -1.81
N LYS A 334 -2.19 41.69 -1.04
CA LYS A 334 -3.60 41.44 -0.70
C LYS A 334 -4.42 41.42 -1.99
N VAL A 335 -5.17 40.35 -2.20
CA VAL A 335 -6.15 40.28 -3.27
C VAL A 335 -7.33 41.14 -2.84
N PRO A 336 -7.71 42.18 -3.61
CA PRO A 336 -8.89 42.96 -3.29
C PRO A 336 -10.11 42.05 -3.23
N THR A 337 -10.87 42.11 -2.14
CA THR A 337 -12.17 41.46 -2.08
C THR A 337 -13.09 42.15 -3.09
N ALA A 338 -13.86 41.37 -3.85
CA ALA A 338 -14.85 41.91 -4.76
C ALA A 338 -15.88 42.72 -3.96
N GLY A 339 -15.70 44.04 -3.92
CA GLY A 339 -16.47 44.96 -3.08
C GLY A 339 -15.73 46.24 -2.65
N GLU A 340 -14.40 46.29 -2.70
CA GLU A 340 -13.61 47.47 -2.24
C GLU A 340 -13.25 48.48 -3.35
N ASN A 341 -14.08 48.60 -4.39
CA ASN A 341 -14.04 49.74 -5.31
C ASN A 341 -15.40 50.46 -5.27
N GLN A 342 -15.68 51.17 -4.18
CA GLN A 342 -16.57 52.33 -4.13
C GLN A 342 -16.04 53.37 -3.16
#